data_AF-A0A816BG32-F1
#
_entry.id   AF-A0A816BG32-F1
#
_cell.length_a   1.000
_cell.length_b   1.000
_cell.length_c   1.000
_cell.angle_alpha   90.00
_cell.angle_beta   90.00
_cell.angle_gamma   90.00
#
_symmetry.space_group_name_H-M   'P 1'
#
loop_
_entity.id
_entity.type
_entity.pdbx_description
1 polymer ?
#
loop_
_entity_poly.entity_id
_entity_poly.type
_entity_poly.pdbx_seq_one_letter_code
_entity_poly.pdbx_strand_id
1 'polypeptide(L)'
;MASMSTVSLKKIGASSTLTDQKENLTPPTTAQIGSKKSASLNLNQFYEILNHCSKDNLDPVSKVCEIMDVSECEENINCIEALIHLHTVKTKTKMESWRKQNSKNRENMFSKIVLEIKDLTQRPKTPKRPARDFSEVGTRQKRRKLTDLNEQLDEFAESNGISVNQVIGYLLYQRNYNSNKKLADLGKELYESSDISSAKNELDLNATLALKTHLEISRNQLDFLKMFCSPYMNIPNREYIRQHSNTLLPVLDRWSTGPDRRETGIFIANREEVIILTIKRLIEMLQKQNITVPNKLQYREKSGHDGAGSMTMYRSVNSPMESANIFSKMFSPLSLKSDKDVVLWSNPSPNSSHYCRPLALIAEKESKELLRSVNERFEPPEKRLSEQGVDFEFNGTNYQVSIKTEASMKDLKIRTLESGLGGAECLLCSTRSEDWKNLGKLKKFDSFSIDRTAEKTLELYKQMVDAD
;
A
#
# COMPACT_ATOMS: atom_id res chain seq x y z
N MET A 1 -21.20 3.03 -62.88
CA MET A 1 -20.51 4.19 -62.26
C MET A 1 -20.67 4.03 -60.76
N ALA A 2 -19.68 3.81 -59.90
CA ALA A 2 -18.24 4.03 -59.96
C ALA A 2 -17.46 2.78 -59.49
N SER A 3 -16.23 2.64 -59.99
CA SER A 3 -15.32 1.52 -59.81
C SER A 3 -14.71 1.48 -58.41
N MET A 4 -14.70 0.29 -57.80
CA MET A 4 -13.89 -0.02 -56.63
C MET A 4 -12.41 -0.11 -57.01
N SER A 5 -11.58 0.76 -56.44
CA SER A 5 -10.12 0.69 -56.51
C SER A 5 -9.59 -0.19 -55.37
N THR A 6 -9.02 -1.33 -55.73
CA THR A 6 -8.25 -2.21 -54.86
C THR A 6 -6.89 -1.59 -54.55
N VAL A 7 -6.60 -1.29 -53.29
CA VAL A 7 -5.27 -0.84 -52.85
C VAL A 7 -4.46 -2.06 -52.43
N SER A 8 -3.41 -2.31 -53.21
CA SER A 8 -2.40 -3.35 -53.02
C SER A 8 -1.39 -2.93 -51.94
N LEU A 9 -1.32 -3.66 -50.83
CA LEU A 9 -0.29 -3.50 -49.81
C LEU A 9 1.04 -4.09 -50.31
N LYS A 10 1.97 -3.20 -50.68
CA LYS A 10 3.39 -3.55 -50.92
C LYS A 10 4.07 -3.90 -49.59
N LYS A 11 4.61 -5.12 -49.52
CA LYS A 11 5.65 -5.52 -48.57
C LYS A 11 6.87 -4.63 -48.77
N ILE A 12 7.24 -3.86 -47.76
CA ILE A 12 8.59 -3.28 -47.64
C ILE A 12 9.30 -4.10 -46.58
N GLY A 13 10.24 -4.92 -47.03
CA GLY A 13 11.23 -5.55 -46.17
C GLY A 13 12.30 -4.53 -45.79
N ALA A 14 12.57 -4.42 -44.50
CA ALA A 14 13.79 -3.86 -43.99
C ALA A 14 14.39 -4.88 -43.02
N SER A 15 15.38 -5.60 -43.55
CA SER A 15 16.32 -6.41 -42.81
C SER A 15 17.29 -5.47 -42.09
N SER A 16 17.37 -5.57 -40.77
CA SER A 16 18.55 -5.11 -40.02
C SER A 16 18.84 -6.15 -38.94
N THR A 17 19.77 -7.02 -39.28
CA THR A 17 20.49 -7.94 -38.40
C THR A 17 21.20 -7.15 -37.30
N LEU A 18 20.67 -7.21 -36.08
CA LEU A 18 21.43 -6.94 -34.87
C LEU A 18 21.85 -8.30 -34.31
N THR A 19 23.15 -8.53 -34.35
CA THR A 19 23.86 -9.67 -33.78
C THR A 19 23.71 -9.68 -32.26
N ASP A 20 23.00 -10.68 -31.73
CA ASP A 20 23.02 -11.05 -30.32
C ASP A 20 24.41 -11.58 -29.93
N GLN A 21 25.24 -10.72 -29.34
CA GLN A 21 26.31 -11.18 -28.47
C GLN A 21 25.69 -11.51 -27.10
N LYS A 22 25.35 -12.79 -26.92
CA LYS A 22 25.12 -13.36 -25.58
C LYS A 22 26.45 -13.41 -24.84
N GLU A 23 26.75 -12.39 -24.04
CA GLU A 23 27.69 -12.55 -22.95
C GLU A 23 27.08 -13.50 -21.91
N ASN A 24 27.69 -14.69 -21.79
CA ASN A 24 27.41 -15.64 -20.72
C ASN A 24 27.88 -15.04 -19.39
N LEU A 25 26.98 -14.36 -18.69
CA LEU A 25 27.14 -14.08 -17.26
C LEU A 25 26.79 -15.35 -16.48
N THR A 26 27.82 -16.14 -16.16
CA THR A 26 27.73 -17.17 -15.12
C THR A 26 27.35 -16.53 -13.78
N PRO A 27 26.43 -17.13 -13.01
CA PRO A 27 26.10 -16.65 -11.66
C PRO A 27 27.32 -16.75 -10.75
N PRO A 28 27.50 -15.82 -9.79
CA PRO A 28 28.62 -15.88 -8.86
C PRO A 28 28.47 -17.12 -7.97
N THR A 29 29.48 -17.98 -8.01
CA THR A 29 29.61 -19.16 -7.16
C THR A 29 29.72 -18.73 -5.70
N THR A 30 28.99 -19.41 -4.82
CA THR A 30 28.81 -19.18 -3.37
C THR A 30 30.07 -19.37 -2.50
N ALA A 31 31.26 -19.18 -3.04
CA ALA A 31 32.51 -19.46 -2.35
C ALA A 31 33.55 -18.37 -2.60
N GLN A 32 33.35 -17.20 -1.99
CA GLN A 32 34.41 -16.26 -1.61
C GLN A 32 33.84 -15.09 -0.79
N ILE A 33 33.33 -15.39 0.41
CA ILE A 33 33.18 -14.38 1.48
C ILE A 33 34.20 -14.75 2.55
N GLY A 34 35.46 -14.38 2.29
CA GLY A 34 36.52 -14.43 3.29
C GLY A 34 36.49 -13.18 4.15
N SER A 35 36.28 -13.39 5.46
CA SER A 35 36.45 -12.48 6.60
C SER A 35 36.78 -11.02 6.24
N LYS A 36 35.75 -10.19 6.04
CA LYS A 36 35.87 -8.73 6.07
C LYS A 36 34.89 -8.17 7.10
N LYS A 37 35.44 -7.37 8.01
CA LYS A 37 34.76 -6.58 9.05
C LYS A 37 33.38 -6.08 8.58
N SER A 38 32.36 -6.35 9.41
CA SER A 38 30.95 -5.91 9.33
C SER A 38 30.68 -4.83 8.27
N ALA A 39 30.43 -5.27 7.04
CA ALA A 39 29.96 -4.38 6.00
C ALA A 39 28.54 -3.91 6.38
N SER A 40 28.37 -2.60 6.55
CA SER A 40 27.06 -2.01 6.81
C SER A 40 26.11 -2.37 5.67
N LEU A 41 24.99 -3.04 5.98
CA LEU A 41 23.93 -3.32 5.01
C LEU A 41 23.39 -1.98 4.49
N ASN A 42 23.63 -1.68 3.20
CA ASN A 42 23.09 -0.47 2.59
C ASN A 42 21.64 -0.70 2.14
N LEU A 43 20.92 0.40 1.88
CA LEU A 43 19.50 0.36 1.53
C LEU A 43 19.21 -0.50 0.28
N ASN A 44 20.08 -0.45 -0.73
CA ASN A 44 19.91 -1.21 -1.97
C ASN A 44 20.06 -2.72 -1.72
N GLN A 45 21.03 -3.13 -0.90
CA GLN A 45 21.20 -4.52 -0.49
C GLN A 45 19.97 -5.03 0.27
N PHE A 46 19.42 -4.23 1.19
CA PHE A 46 18.18 -4.59 1.89
C PHE A 46 17.01 -4.79 0.92
N TYR A 47 16.87 -3.93 -0.09
CA TYR A 47 15.85 -4.11 -1.13
C TYR A 47 16.05 -5.37 -1.98
N GLU A 48 17.28 -5.65 -2.41
CA GLU A 48 17.59 -6.85 -3.20
C GLU A 48 17.23 -8.13 -2.45
N ILE A 49 17.57 -8.19 -1.15
CA ILE A 49 17.23 -9.30 -0.27
C ILE A 49 15.72 -9.50 -0.23
N LEU A 50 14.97 -8.45 0.05
CA LEU A 50 13.53 -8.54 0.18
C LEU A 50 12.84 -8.89 -1.14
N ASN A 51 13.36 -8.40 -2.26
CA ASN A 51 12.86 -8.73 -3.59
C ASN A 51 13.12 -10.21 -3.94
N HIS A 52 14.24 -10.77 -3.49
CA HIS A 52 14.52 -12.20 -3.57
C HIS A 52 13.56 -13.02 -2.71
N CYS A 53 13.25 -12.58 -1.49
CA CYS A 53 12.28 -13.25 -0.63
C CYS A 53 10.89 -13.32 -1.27
N SER A 54 10.47 -12.23 -1.93
CA SER A 54 9.19 -12.18 -2.63
C SER A 54 9.09 -13.16 -3.79
N LYS A 55 10.17 -13.36 -4.56
CA LYS A 55 10.18 -14.28 -5.71
C LYS A 55 10.12 -15.74 -5.29
N ASP A 56 10.81 -16.08 -4.21
CA ASP A 56 10.94 -17.47 -3.75
C ASP A 56 9.97 -17.84 -2.63
N ASN A 57 9.03 -16.94 -2.30
CA ASN A 57 8.06 -17.10 -1.23
C ASN A 57 8.71 -17.45 0.13
N LEU A 58 9.88 -16.85 0.40
CA LEU A 58 10.63 -17.04 1.63
C LEU A 58 10.15 -16.03 2.69
N ASP A 59 10.17 -16.42 3.96
CA ASP A 59 9.89 -15.49 5.06
C ASP A 59 10.95 -14.37 5.07
N PRO A 60 10.56 -13.11 4.80
CA PRO A 60 11.51 -12.02 4.64
C PRO A 60 12.27 -11.72 5.93
N VAL A 61 11.67 -12.00 7.10
CA VAL A 61 12.32 -11.83 8.39
C VAL A 61 13.46 -12.84 8.55
N SER A 62 13.18 -14.12 8.33
CA SER A 62 14.17 -15.19 8.40
C SER A 62 15.35 -14.95 7.47
N LYS A 63 15.11 -14.50 6.23
CA LYS A 63 16.17 -14.27 5.25
C LYS A 63 17.02 -13.04 5.55
N VAL A 64 16.42 -11.96 6.07
CA VAL A 64 17.18 -10.80 6.57
C VAL A 64 18.06 -11.21 7.74
N CYS A 65 17.58 -12.06 8.65
CA CYS A 65 18.39 -12.60 9.74
C CYS A 65 19.54 -13.49 9.24
N GLU A 66 19.29 -14.34 8.23
CA GLU A 66 20.31 -15.21 7.62
C GLU A 66 21.45 -14.40 6.98
N ILE A 67 21.12 -13.37 6.19
CA ILE A 67 22.10 -12.61 5.41
C ILE A 67 22.89 -11.61 6.26
N MET A 68 22.31 -11.11 7.37
CA MET A 68 23.01 -10.23 8.30
C MET A 68 24.01 -10.97 9.20
N ASP A 69 24.43 -12.16 8.79
CA ASP A 69 25.45 -12.99 9.42
C ASP A 69 25.15 -13.30 10.90
N VAL A 70 23.87 -13.61 11.17
CA VAL A 70 23.49 -14.28 12.41
C VAL A 70 23.86 -15.78 12.35
N SER A 71 24.27 -16.26 11.17
CA SER A 71 24.48 -17.67 10.80
C SER A 71 25.72 -18.36 11.37
N GLU A 72 26.70 -17.66 11.94
CA GLU A 72 27.90 -18.35 12.46
C GLU A 72 27.77 -18.86 13.92
N CYS A 73 26.63 -18.71 14.59
CA CYS A 73 26.47 -19.28 15.94
C CYS A 73 25.07 -19.86 16.18
N GLU A 74 24.97 -21.18 16.43
CA GLU A 74 23.73 -21.84 16.90
C GLU A 74 23.14 -21.15 18.15
N GLU A 75 23.98 -20.47 18.94
CA GLU A 75 23.53 -19.65 20.08
C GLU A 75 22.67 -18.46 19.65
N ASN A 76 22.88 -17.88 18.47
CA ASN A 76 22.14 -16.70 18.00
C ASN A 76 20.77 -17.05 17.41
N ILE A 77 20.60 -18.19 16.75
CA ILE A 77 19.27 -18.66 16.29
C ILE A 77 18.39 -18.92 17.51
N ASN A 78 18.92 -19.64 18.51
CA ASN A 78 18.26 -19.84 19.80
C ASN A 78 18.03 -18.50 20.53
N CYS A 79 18.93 -17.52 20.38
CA CYS A 79 18.74 -16.18 20.95
C CYS A 79 17.65 -15.39 20.23
N ILE A 80 17.51 -15.50 18.90
CA ILE A 80 16.45 -14.85 18.14
C ILE A 80 15.10 -15.52 18.41
N GLU A 81 15.02 -16.83 18.41
CA GLU A 81 13.80 -17.55 18.81
C GLU A 81 13.44 -17.24 20.27
N ALA A 82 14.43 -17.21 21.17
CA ALA A 82 14.24 -16.77 22.54
C ALA A 82 13.86 -15.29 22.62
N LEU A 83 14.35 -14.39 21.75
CA LEU A 83 13.99 -12.97 21.73
C LEU A 83 12.60 -12.76 21.14
N ILE A 84 12.19 -13.52 20.12
CA ILE A 84 10.83 -13.53 19.58
C ILE A 84 9.87 -14.06 20.63
N HIS A 85 10.21 -15.17 21.28
CA HIS A 85 9.44 -15.74 22.38
C HIS A 85 9.40 -14.79 23.59
N LEU A 86 10.54 -14.24 24.00
CA LEU A 86 10.67 -13.29 25.11
C LEU A 86 10.00 -11.97 24.79
N HIS A 87 10.02 -11.47 23.55
CA HIS A 87 9.25 -10.28 23.17
C HIS A 87 7.77 -10.60 23.28
N THR A 88 7.31 -11.72 22.72
CA THR A 88 5.90 -12.14 22.78
C THR A 88 5.42 -12.31 24.22
N VAL A 89 6.19 -13.00 25.05
CA VAL A 89 5.96 -13.18 26.49
C VAL A 89 6.09 -11.88 27.27
N LYS A 90 7.08 -11.01 26.99
CA LYS A 90 7.23 -9.68 27.61
C LYS A 90 6.07 -8.76 27.26
N THR A 91 5.53 -8.78 26.04
CA THR A 91 4.30 -8.03 25.73
C THR A 91 3.10 -8.54 26.52
N LYS A 92 2.98 -9.86 26.70
CA LYS A 92 1.93 -10.48 27.51
C LYS A 92 2.06 -10.11 28.99
N THR A 93 3.25 -10.26 29.58
CA THR A 93 3.54 -9.87 30.97
C THR A 93 3.48 -8.36 31.18
N LYS A 94 3.91 -7.54 30.22
CA LYS A 94 3.79 -6.07 30.30
C LYS A 94 2.33 -5.62 30.25
N MET A 95 1.48 -6.29 29.47
CA MET A 95 0.03 -6.07 29.52
C MET A 95 -0.56 -6.48 30.88
N GLU A 96 -0.15 -7.61 31.45
CA GLU A 96 -0.60 -8.07 32.76
C GLU A 96 -0.11 -7.16 33.91
N SER A 97 1.15 -6.72 33.88
CA SER A 97 1.72 -5.75 34.80
C SER A 97 1.06 -4.38 34.67
N TRP A 98 0.78 -3.93 33.44
CA TRP A 98 0.02 -2.69 33.21
C TRP A 98 -1.40 -2.79 33.76
N ARG A 99 -2.10 -3.91 33.57
CA ARG A 99 -3.42 -4.17 34.18
C ARG A 99 -3.36 -4.16 35.71
N LYS A 100 -2.37 -4.85 36.31
CA LYS A 100 -2.14 -4.84 37.78
C LYS A 100 -1.81 -3.44 38.30
N GLN A 101 -0.97 -2.69 37.61
CA GLN A 101 -0.57 -1.34 38.01
C GLN A 101 -1.71 -0.33 37.84
N ASN A 102 -2.54 -0.45 36.80
CA ASN A 102 -3.74 0.37 36.67
C ASN A 102 -4.78 0.04 37.74
N SER A 103 -4.93 -1.23 38.12
CA SER A 103 -5.79 -1.63 39.25
C SER A 103 -5.29 -0.99 40.56
N LYS A 104 -3.99 -1.10 40.85
CA LYS A 104 -3.36 -0.51 42.04
C LYS A 104 -3.38 1.02 42.03
N ASN A 105 -3.25 1.64 40.86
CA ASN A 105 -3.35 3.09 40.73
C ASN A 105 -4.78 3.59 40.97
N ARG A 106 -5.80 2.86 40.52
CA ARG A 106 -7.21 3.15 40.83
C ARG A 106 -7.48 3.01 42.32
N GLU A 107 -6.95 1.97 42.95
CA GLU A 107 -7.03 1.74 44.40
C GLU A 107 -6.32 2.85 45.18
N ASN A 108 -5.10 3.25 44.77
CA ASN A 108 -4.37 4.37 45.37
C ASN A 108 -5.05 5.73 45.14
N MET A 109 -5.69 5.95 43.99
CA MET A 109 -6.49 7.16 43.73
C MET A 109 -7.70 7.19 44.66
N PHE A 110 -8.37 6.05 44.84
CA PHE A 110 -9.47 5.89 45.78
C PHE A 110 -9.00 6.13 47.23
N SER A 111 -7.86 5.57 47.64
CA SER A 111 -7.26 5.82 48.96
C SER A 111 -6.81 7.26 49.17
N LYS A 112 -6.30 7.95 48.14
CA LYS A 112 -5.95 9.38 48.22
C LYS A 112 -7.18 10.28 48.36
N ILE A 113 -8.25 9.98 47.62
CA ILE A 113 -9.53 10.70 47.72
C ILE A 113 -10.15 10.48 49.11
N VAL A 114 -9.94 9.31 49.72
CA VAL A 114 -10.46 8.96 51.05
C VAL A 114 -9.59 9.51 52.20
N LEU A 115 -8.29 9.77 51.99
CA LEU A 115 -7.34 10.10 53.07
C LEU A 115 -6.81 11.54 53.07
N GLU A 116 -7.19 12.40 52.13
CA GLU A 116 -6.74 13.80 52.11
C GLU A 116 -7.74 14.75 52.80
N ILE A 117 -7.97 14.57 54.11
CA ILE A 117 -8.34 15.67 55.01
C ILE A 117 -7.52 15.58 56.31
N LYS A 118 -6.41 16.32 56.29
CA LYS A 118 -5.83 17.19 57.35
C LYS A 118 -4.34 17.01 57.60
N ASP A 119 -3.69 18.16 57.52
CA ASP A 119 -2.47 18.58 58.22
C ASP A 119 -1.18 17.83 57.97
N LEU A 120 -0.33 18.41 57.09
CA LEU A 120 1.13 18.35 57.28
C LEU A 120 1.80 19.67 56.88
N THR A 121 1.85 20.56 57.87
CA THR A 121 2.98 21.38 58.34
C THR A 121 4.19 21.64 57.42
N GLN A 122 4.61 22.90 57.45
CA GLN A 122 5.75 23.49 56.74
C GLN A 122 7.05 22.69 56.93
N ARG A 123 7.62 22.23 55.80
CA ARG A 123 8.93 21.58 55.79
C ARG A 123 10.06 22.60 55.95
N PRO A 124 11.04 22.35 56.83
CA PRO A 124 12.22 23.19 56.95
C PRO A 124 13.05 23.16 55.66
N LYS A 125 13.68 24.30 55.33
CA LYS A 125 14.53 24.45 54.13
C LYS A 125 15.65 23.43 54.17
N THR A 126 15.66 22.55 53.18
CA THR A 126 16.67 21.49 53.04
C THR A 126 18.03 22.12 52.73
N PRO A 127 19.12 21.66 53.36
CA PRO A 127 20.47 22.16 53.05
C PRO A 127 20.77 22.01 51.55
N LYS A 128 21.43 23.02 50.96
CA LYS A 128 21.78 23.03 49.54
C LYS A 128 22.63 21.79 49.22
N ARG A 129 22.11 20.90 48.38
CA ARG A 129 22.85 19.72 47.93
C ARG A 129 24.12 20.17 47.18
N PRO A 130 25.26 19.50 47.39
CA PRO A 130 26.47 19.78 46.64
C PRO A 130 26.21 19.63 45.15
N ALA A 131 26.80 20.53 44.36
CA ALA A 131 26.66 20.51 42.92
C ALA A 131 27.30 19.23 42.37
N ARG A 132 26.47 18.34 41.82
CA ARG A 132 26.93 17.16 41.08
C ARG A 132 27.52 17.61 39.75
N ASP A 133 28.52 16.85 39.30
CA ASP A 133 29.14 17.06 37.99
C ASP A 133 28.08 16.96 36.87
N PHE A 134 28.32 17.65 35.77
CA PHE A 134 27.42 17.63 34.62
C PHE A 134 27.23 16.21 34.07
N SER A 135 28.27 15.38 34.08
CA SER A 135 28.19 13.99 33.60
C SER A 135 27.17 13.15 34.38
N GLU A 136 27.08 13.37 35.70
CA GLU A 136 26.30 12.60 36.68
C GLU A 136 24.84 13.05 36.85
N VAL A 137 24.48 14.24 36.35
CA VAL A 137 23.11 14.74 36.48
C VAL A 137 22.18 14.17 35.39
N GLY A 138 20.93 13.92 35.75
CA GLY A 138 19.91 13.42 34.81
C GLY A 138 19.56 14.46 33.73
N THR A 139 18.98 14.00 32.62
CA THR A 139 18.70 14.79 31.41
C THR A 139 17.90 16.09 31.70
N ARG A 140 16.96 16.05 32.65
CA ARG A 140 16.18 17.24 33.05
C ARG A 140 17.04 18.31 33.74
N GLN A 141 17.99 17.90 34.58
CA GLN A 141 18.93 18.82 35.24
C GLN A 141 19.97 19.33 34.26
N LYS A 142 20.44 18.48 33.32
CA LYS A 142 21.30 18.91 32.20
C LYS A 142 20.65 20.03 31.41
N ARG A 143 19.39 19.85 30.98
CA ARG A 143 18.61 20.89 30.29
C ARG A 143 18.53 22.19 31.09
N ARG A 144 18.19 22.11 32.39
CA ARG A 144 18.14 23.30 33.26
C ARG A 144 19.47 24.02 33.41
N LYS A 145 20.58 23.28 33.47
CA LYS A 145 21.93 23.87 33.56
C LYS A 145 22.38 24.48 32.23
N LEU A 146 21.78 24.07 31.10
CA LEU A 146 22.09 24.54 29.76
C LEU A 146 21.09 25.57 29.23
N THR A 147 20.08 25.99 30.00
CA THR A 147 19.04 26.91 29.51
C THR A 147 19.65 28.19 28.96
N ASP A 148 20.47 28.87 29.76
CA ASP A 148 21.11 30.14 29.39
C ASP A 148 22.02 29.98 28.16
N LEU A 149 22.71 28.85 28.04
CA LEU A 149 23.56 28.55 26.88
C LEU A 149 22.70 28.32 25.64
N ASN A 150 21.59 27.60 25.75
CA ASN A 150 20.70 27.36 24.63
C ASN A 150 20.07 28.67 24.14
N GLU A 151 19.66 29.57 25.06
CA GLU A 151 19.15 30.90 24.68
C GLU A 151 20.20 31.72 23.92
N GLN A 152 21.46 31.70 24.35
CA GLN A 152 22.56 32.35 23.64
C GLN A 152 22.84 31.73 22.27
N LEU A 153 22.74 30.40 22.16
CA LEU A 153 22.91 29.69 20.89
C LEU A 153 21.76 29.98 19.92
N ASP A 154 20.53 30.09 20.43
CA ASP A 154 19.34 30.43 19.65
C ASP A 154 19.43 31.87 19.11
N GLU A 155 19.81 32.84 19.95
CA GLU A 155 20.01 34.24 19.55
C GLU A 155 21.14 34.38 18.51
N PHE A 156 22.24 33.64 18.70
CA PHE A 156 23.33 33.61 17.73
C PHE A 156 22.91 32.95 16.41
N ALA A 157 22.15 31.86 16.47
CA ALA A 157 21.62 31.18 15.29
C ALA A 157 20.71 32.10 14.47
N GLU A 158 19.77 32.77 15.14
CA GLU A 158 18.82 33.70 14.52
C GLU A 158 19.53 34.91 13.88
N SER A 159 20.46 35.54 14.60
CA SER A 159 21.21 36.70 14.09
C SER A 159 22.11 36.40 12.89
N ASN A 160 22.52 35.14 12.70
CA ASN A 160 23.39 34.73 11.60
C ASN A 160 22.66 33.93 10.51
N GLY A 161 21.35 33.70 10.64
CA GLY A 161 20.56 32.95 9.65
C GLY A 161 21.02 31.49 9.49
N ILE A 162 21.54 30.88 10.55
CA ILE A 162 22.00 29.48 10.58
C ILE A 162 21.24 28.68 11.64
N SER A 163 21.22 27.36 11.53
CA SER A 163 20.59 26.52 12.56
C SER A 163 21.47 26.37 13.80
N VAL A 164 20.86 26.13 14.96
CA VAL A 164 21.57 25.88 16.24
C VAL A 164 22.57 24.73 16.12
N ASN A 165 22.25 23.69 15.34
CA ASN A 165 23.16 22.57 15.08
C ASN A 165 24.42 23.02 14.34
N GLN A 166 24.30 23.93 13.38
CA GLN A 166 25.44 24.51 12.68
C GLN A 166 26.29 25.37 13.61
N VAL A 167 25.66 26.16 14.49
CA VAL A 167 26.40 26.92 15.52
C VAL A 167 27.21 25.97 16.41
N ILE A 168 26.61 24.89 16.89
CA ILE A 168 27.30 23.87 17.71
C ILE A 168 28.42 23.20 16.90
N GLY A 169 28.18 22.86 15.63
CA GLY A 169 29.17 22.29 14.74
C GLY A 169 30.39 23.20 14.57
N TYR A 170 30.14 24.48 14.28
CA TYR A 170 31.16 25.50 14.15
C TYR A 170 32.01 25.64 15.43
N LEU A 171 31.36 25.71 16.59
CA LEU A 171 32.05 25.81 17.88
C LEU A 171 32.88 24.55 18.20
N LEU A 172 32.35 23.36 17.89
CA LEU A 172 33.06 22.10 18.06
C LEU A 172 34.29 22.02 17.15
N TYR A 173 34.16 22.45 15.89
CA TYR A 173 35.27 22.50 14.94
C TYR A 173 36.37 23.45 15.42
N GLN A 174 36.02 24.71 15.68
CA GLN A 174 36.95 25.74 16.12
C GLN A 174 37.71 25.34 17.40
N ARG A 175 36.99 24.86 18.42
CA ARG A 175 37.59 24.55 19.72
C ARG A 175 38.49 23.32 19.69
N ASN A 176 38.18 22.34 18.83
CA ASN A 176 38.86 21.04 18.84
C ASN A 176 39.83 20.85 17.67
N TYR A 177 39.94 21.81 16.74
CA TYR A 177 40.78 21.68 15.54
C TYR A 177 42.22 21.23 15.84
N ASN A 178 42.83 21.81 16.88
CA ASN A 178 44.21 21.52 17.27
C ASN A 178 44.32 20.42 18.35
N SER A 179 43.27 20.18 19.14
CA SER A 179 43.32 19.30 20.32
C SER A 179 42.73 17.91 20.08
N ASN A 180 41.71 17.80 19.23
CA ASN A 180 41.04 16.54 18.93
C ASN A 180 40.44 16.57 17.52
N LYS A 181 41.23 16.09 16.55
CA LYS A 181 40.87 16.07 15.13
C LYS A 181 39.54 15.36 14.84
N LYS A 182 39.23 14.27 15.55
CA LYS A 182 37.95 13.54 15.35
C LYS A 182 36.73 14.38 15.77
N LEU A 183 36.82 15.10 16.88
CA LEU A 183 35.77 16.02 17.32
C LEU A 183 35.65 17.23 16.40
N ALA A 184 36.78 17.68 15.85
CA ALA A 184 36.79 18.75 14.87
C ALA A 184 36.09 18.31 13.58
N ASP A 185 36.43 17.14 13.03
CA ASP A 185 35.80 16.59 11.83
C ASP A 185 34.28 16.42 12.02
N LEU A 186 33.83 15.94 13.19
CA LEU A 186 32.41 15.90 13.55
C LEU A 186 31.79 17.32 13.58
N GLY A 187 32.47 18.29 14.19
CA GLY A 187 32.03 19.69 14.19
C GLY A 187 31.87 20.26 12.78
N LYS A 188 32.82 19.94 11.90
CA LYS A 188 32.78 20.33 10.48
C LYS A 188 31.58 19.70 9.77
N GLU A 189 31.34 18.42 9.97
CA GLU A 189 30.16 17.73 9.44
C GLU A 189 28.88 18.39 9.94
N LEU A 190 28.75 18.65 11.24
CA LEU A 190 27.57 19.30 11.83
C LEU A 190 27.34 20.73 11.31
N TYR A 191 28.40 21.43 10.91
CA TYR A 191 28.33 22.80 10.36
C TYR A 191 27.96 22.81 8.88
N GLU A 192 28.56 21.91 8.09
CA GLU A 192 28.35 21.81 6.64
C GLU A 192 27.04 21.09 6.29
N SER A 193 26.57 20.18 7.14
CA SER A 193 25.29 19.49 6.97
C SER A 193 24.16 20.26 7.65
N SER A 194 23.28 20.86 6.85
CA SER A 194 21.99 21.39 7.33
C SER A 194 21.08 20.30 7.92
N ASP A 195 21.40 19.01 7.65
CA ASP A 195 20.62 17.84 8.05
C ASP A 195 21.53 16.73 8.59
N ILE A 196 21.98 16.84 9.84
CA ILE A 196 22.56 15.69 10.55
C ILE A 196 21.47 14.61 10.78
N SER A 197 20.20 14.97 10.59
CA SER A 197 19.05 14.07 10.45
C SER A 197 19.14 13.10 9.26
N SER A 198 19.83 13.44 8.17
CA SER A 198 19.82 12.63 6.94
C SER A 198 20.89 11.55 6.85
N ALA A 199 21.77 11.43 7.86
CA ALA A 199 22.85 10.44 7.86
C ALA A 199 22.46 9.07 8.43
N LYS A 200 21.26 8.91 9.00
CA LYS A 200 20.68 7.57 9.15
C LYS A 200 19.97 7.23 7.85
N ASN A 201 20.25 6.04 7.31
CA ASN A 201 19.48 5.42 6.23
C ASN A 201 18.01 5.30 6.67
N GLU A 202 17.23 6.38 6.58
CA GLU A 202 15.83 6.40 6.90
C GLU A 202 15.05 5.88 5.71
N LEU A 203 14.22 4.88 5.96
CA LEU A 203 13.35 4.33 4.94
C LEU A 203 12.20 5.30 4.72
N ASP A 204 12.04 5.82 3.50
CA ASP A 204 10.91 6.70 3.17
C ASP A 204 9.56 6.04 3.51
N LEU A 205 8.55 6.84 3.84
CA LEU A 205 7.22 6.35 4.20
C LEU A 205 6.56 5.58 3.06
N ASN A 206 6.69 6.03 1.81
CA ASN A 206 6.14 5.28 0.66
C ASN A 206 6.85 3.96 0.50
N ALA A 207 8.18 3.97 0.61
CA ALA A 207 9.01 2.80 0.45
C ALA A 207 8.76 1.76 1.56
N THR A 208 8.56 2.22 2.80
CA THR A 208 8.19 1.40 3.95
C THR A 208 6.80 0.79 3.79
N LEU A 209 5.82 1.60 3.35
CA LEU A 209 4.46 1.12 3.13
C LEU A 209 4.40 0.11 1.97
N ALA A 210 5.13 0.38 0.88
CA ALA A 210 5.28 -0.53 -0.24
C ALA A 210 5.88 -1.86 0.22
N LEU A 211 7.02 -1.83 0.93
CA LEU A 211 7.66 -3.00 1.52
C LEU A 211 6.69 -3.79 2.41
N LYS A 212 5.98 -3.10 3.31
CA LYS A 212 4.99 -3.72 4.19
C LYS A 212 3.88 -4.43 3.39
N THR A 213 3.43 -3.83 2.30
CA THR A 213 2.27 -4.30 1.54
C THR A 213 2.64 -5.41 0.56
N HIS A 214 3.73 -5.25 -0.18
CA HIS A 214 4.20 -6.21 -1.17
C HIS A 214 4.70 -7.52 -0.56
N LEU A 215 5.28 -7.46 0.64
CA LEU A 215 5.81 -8.62 1.34
C LEU A 215 4.84 -9.15 2.40
N GLU A 216 3.61 -8.62 2.43
CA GLU A 216 2.56 -9.01 3.38
C GLU A 216 3.00 -8.98 4.85
N ILE A 217 3.93 -8.07 5.18
CA ILE A 217 4.53 -7.97 6.51
C ILE A 217 3.45 -7.52 7.51
N SER A 218 3.21 -8.41 8.49
CA SER A 218 2.31 -8.14 9.60
C SER A 218 2.83 -7.01 10.49
N ARG A 219 1.95 -6.48 11.33
CA ARG A 219 2.32 -5.41 12.29
C ARG A 219 3.46 -5.83 13.21
N ASN A 220 3.43 -7.08 13.69
CA ASN A 220 4.44 -7.61 14.59
C ASN A 220 5.78 -7.84 13.89
N GLN A 221 5.75 -8.34 12.65
CA GLN A 221 6.97 -8.50 11.84
C GLN A 221 7.59 -7.13 11.53
N LEU A 222 6.80 -6.09 11.25
CA LEU A 222 7.32 -4.74 11.05
C LEU A 222 7.96 -4.16 12.32
N ASP A 223 7.32 -4.34 13.47
CA ASP A 223 7.87 -3.88 14.76
C ASP A 223 9.17 -4.62 15.09
N PHE A 224 9.26 -5.92 14.78
CA PHE A 224 10.48 -6.71 14.87
C PHE A 224 11.57 -6.20 13.93
N LEU A 225 11.26 -6.03 12.63
CA LEU A 225 12.21 -5.51 11.64
C LEU A 225 12.73 -4.15 12.05
N LYS A 226 11.87 -3.27 12.57
CA LYS A 226 12.29 -1.97 13.09
C LYS A 226 13.27 -2.10 14.24
N MET A 227 12.99 -2.98 15.21
CA MET A 227 13.89 -3.23 16.35
C MET A 227 15.23 -3.77 15.87
N PHE A 228 15.19 -4.81 15.04
CA PHE A 228 16.36 -5.52 14.52
C PHE A 228 17.24 -4.63 13.64
N CYS A 229 16.63 -3.85 12.74
CA CYS A 229 17.35 -3.01 11.79
C CYS A 229 17.75 -1.64 12.37
N SER A 230 17.31 -1.29 13.60
CA SER A 230 17.57 0.02 14.21
C SER A 230 19.05 0.47 14.27
N PRO A 231 20.05 -0.44 14.37
CA PRO A 231 21.46 -0.03 14.28
C PRO A 231 21.90 0.40 12.88
N TYR A 232 21.17 -0.02 11.83
CA TYR A 232 21.58 0.09 10.42
C TYR A 232 20.70 1.05 9.61
N MET A 233 19.39 1.05 9.89
CA MET A 233 18.40 1.87 9.20
C MET A 233 17.29 2.33 10.16
N ASN A 234 16.77 3.52 9.91
CA ASN A 234 15.61 4.02 10.64
C ASN A 234 14.33 3.64 9.89
N ILE A 235 13.58 2.66 10.40
CA ILE A 235 12.25 2.35 9.87
C ILE A 235 11.23 3.29 10.56
N PRO A 236 10.40 4.03 9.79
CA PRO A 236 9.40 4.94 10.32
C PRO A 236 8.50 4.34 11.39
N ASN A 237 7.93 5.19 12.24
CA ASN A 237 6.97 4.72 13.23
C ASN A 237 5.72 4.16 12.55
N ARG A 238 5.21 3.05 13.08
CA ARG A 238 3.96 2.42 12.66
C ARG A 238 2.80 3.40 12.58
N GLU A 239 2.72 4.35 13.50
CA GLU A 239 1.66 5.36 13.47
C GLU A 239 1.77 6.29 12.26
N TYR A 240 2.98 6.70 11.88
CA TYR A 240 3.22 7.48 10.67
C TYR A 240 2.89 6.67 9.41
N ILE A 241 3.29 5.40 9.38
CA ILE A 241 2.95 4.48 8.26
C ILE A 241 1.43 4.33 8.15
N ARG A 242 0.72 4.23 9.28
CA ARG A 242 -0.75 4.12 9.31
C ARG A 242 -1.42 5.41 8.82
N GLN A 243 -0.98 6.56 9.31
CA GLN A 243 -1.51 7.86 8.88
C GLN A 243 -1.28 8.07 7.39
N HIS A 244 -0.07 7.78 6.90
CA HIS A 244 0.26 7.83 5.48
C HIS A 244 -0.54 6.82 4.65
N SER A 245 -0.73 5.60 5.15
CA SER A 245 -1.59 4.63 4.46
C SER A 245 -3.03 5.14 4.33
N ASN A 246 -3.56 5.84 5.34
CA ASN A 246 -4.91 6.38 5.28
C ASN A 246 -5.05 7.50 4.23
N THR A 247 -3.99 8.26 3.94
CA THR A 247 -4.03 9.27 2.86
C THR A 247 -4.05 8.65 1.47
N LEU A 248 -3.81 7.34 1.36
CA LEU A 248 -3.86 6.59 0.09
C LEU A 248 -5.17 5.83 -0.08
N LEU A 249 -6.03 5.80 0.93
CA LEU A 249 -7.31 5.10 0.89
C LEU A 249 -8.43 6.06 0.48
N PRO A 250 -9.34 5.61 -0.40
CA PRO A 250 -10.55 6.38 -0.71
C PRO A 250 -11.51 6.38 0.47
N VAL A 251 -12.49 7.28 0.44
CA VAL A 251 -13.56 7.32 1.45
C VAL A 251 -14.42 6.05 1.34
N LEU A 252 -14.47 5.29 2.44
CA LEU A 252 -15.26 4.07 2.57
C LEU A 252 -16.59 4.38 3.25
N ASP A 253 -17.63 3.68 2.82
CA ASP A 253 -18.96 3.70 3.41
C ASP A 253 -19.46 2.26 3.61
N ARG A 254 -20.54 2.10 4.38
CA ARG A 254 -21.04 0.81 4.85
C ARG A 254 -22.08 0.25 3.91
N TRP A 255 -21.89 -1.00 3.50
CA TRP A 255 -22.89 -1.72 2.71
C TRP A 255 -23.93 -2.30 3.64
N SER A 256 -25.20 -2.00 3.37
CA SER A 256 -26.33 -2.58 4.10
C SER A 256 -27.39 -3.07 3.13
N THR A 257 -27.92 -4.25 3.40
CA THR A 257 -29.00 -4.87 2.62
C THR A 257 -30.21 -5.16 3.50
N GLY A 258 -31.38 -5.20 2.85
CA GLY A 258 -32.64 -5.57 3.50
C GLY A 258 -33.29 -4.48 4.38
N PRO A 259 -34.49 -4.76 4.89
CA PRO A 259 -35.27 -3.82 5.71
C PRO A 259 -34.61 -3.54 7.07
N ASP A 260 -33.84 -4.51 7.60
CA ASP A 260 -33.16 -4.43 8.89
C ASP A 260 -31.88 -3.57 8.86
N ARG A 261 -31.42 -3.14 7.67
CA ARG A 261 -30.17 -2.38 7.46
C ARG A 261 -28.94 -2.95 8.16
N ARG A 262 -28.81 -4.29 8.18
CA ARG A 262 -27.60 -4.91 8.74
C ARG A 262 -26.41 -4.58 7.85
N GLU A 263 -25.30 -4.22 8.49
CA GLU A 263 -24.06 -3.91 7.79
C GLU A 263 -23.39 -5.22 7.37
N THR A 264 -23.49 -5.55 6.09
CA THR A 264 -22.95 -6.78 5.51
C THR A 264 -21.65 -6.54 4.76
N GLY A 265 -21.21 -5.30 4.60
CA GLY A 265 -19.97 -5.03 3.87
C GLY A 265 -19.49 -3.60 3.91
N ILE A 266 -18.51 -3.33 3.08
CA ILE A 266 -17.93 -2.01 2.85
C ILE A 266 -17.84 -1.75 1.37
N PHE A 267 -17.96 -0.49 0.98
CA PHE A 267 -17.79 -0.08 -0.40
C PHE A 267 -17.23 1.33 -0.48
N ILE A 268 -16.76 1.72 -1.66
CA ILE A 268 -16.23 3.05 -1.89
C ILE A 268 -17.37 4.02 -2.17
N ALA A 269 -17.46 5.08 -1.34
CA ALA A 269 -18.52 6.07 -1.43
C ALA A 269 -18.50 6.83 -2.75
N ASN A 270 -17.29 7.13 -3.26
CA ASN A 270 -17.10 7.89 -4.49
C ASN A 270 -16.15 7.16 -5.45
N ARG A 271 -16.73 6.52 -6.48
CA ARG A 271 -15.98 5.83 -7.54
C ARG A 271 -15.02 6.75 -8.30
N GLU A 272 -15.44 7.99 -8.54
CA GLU A 272 -14.68 8.97 -9.32
C GLU A 272 -13.33 9.30 -8.65
N GLU A 273 -13.34 9.43 -7.33
CA GLU A 273 -12.13 9.68 -6.52
C GLU A 273 -11.08 8.58 -6.71
N VAL A 274 -11.51 7.31 -6.77
CA VAL A 274 -10.61 6.16 -6.96
C VAL A 274 -9.97 6.16 -8.34
N ILE A 275 -10.75 6.54 -9.36
CA ILE A 275 -10.26 6.63 -10.73
C ILE A 275 -9.29 7.79 -10.87
N ILE A 276 -9.62 8.97 -10.34
CA ILE A 276 -8.72 10.11 -10.29
C ILE A 276 -7.42 9.73 -9.59
N LEU A 277 -7.49 9.08 -8.42
CA LEU A 277 -6.31 8.65 -7.69
C LEU A 277 -5.47 7.65 -8.51
N THR A 278 -6.12 6.69 -9.17
CA THR A 278 -5.45 5.72 -10.04
C THR A 278 -4.72 6.41 -11.19
N ILE A 279 -5.39 7.36 -11.88
CA ILE A 279 -4.79 8.12 -12.98
C ILE A 279 -3.64 9.01 -12.48
N LYS A 280 -3.81 9.71 -11.36
CA LYS A 280 -2.73 10.52 -10.74
C LYS A 280 -1.47 9.69 -10.50
N ARG A 281 -1.62 8.46 -9.97
CA ARG A 281 -0.48 7.55 -9.76
C ARG A 281 0.17 7.08 -11.05
N LEU A 282 -0.62 6.84 -12.11
CA LEU A 282 -0.07 6.54 -13.43
C LEU A 282 0.71 7.72 -14.00
N ILE A 283 0.20 8.94 -13.85
CA ILE A 283 0.88 10.17 -14.29
C ILE A 283 2.20 10.36 -13.53
N GLU A 284 2.20 10.23 -12.20
CA GLU A 284 3.42 10.32 -11.39
C GLU A 284 4.48 9.31 -11.83
N MET A 285 4.07 8.06 -12.10
CA MET A 285 4.97 7.01 -12.57
C MET A 285 5.56 7.35 -13.94
N LEU A 286 4.75 7.85 -14.88
CA LEU A 286 5.22 8.29 -16.20
C LEU A 286 6.18 9.47 -16.10
N GLN A 287 5.88 10.45 -15.24
CA GLN A 287 6.75 11.60 -14.99
C GLN A 287 8.11 11.18 -14.40
N LYS A 288 8.13 10.20 -13.48
CA LYS A 288 9.37 9.60 -12.95
C LYS A 288 10.19 8.88 -14.03
N GLN A 289 9.55 8.44 -15.11
CA GLN A 289 10.20 7.85 -16.29
C GLN A 289 10.57 8.91 -17.34
N ASN A 290 10.48 10.21 -17.02
CA ASN A 290 10.68 11.34 -17.93
C ASN A 290 9.75 11.34 -19.15
N ILE A 291 8.57 10.74 -19.03
CA ILE A 291 7.55 10.74 -20.08
C ILE A 291 6.64 11.96 -19.87
N THR A 292 6.59 12.85 -20.87
CA THR A 292 5.66 13.98 -20.86
C THR A 292 4.22 13.50 -21.06
N VAL A 293 3.35 13.85 -20.11
CA VAL A 293 1.93 13.49 -20.16
C VAL A 293 1.12 14.68 -20.68
N PRO A 294 0.35 14.55 -21.76
CA PRO A 294 -0.55 15.59 -22.24
C PRO A 294 -1.77 15.77 -21.33
N ASN A 295 -2.39 16.94 -21.39
CA ASN A 295 -3.54 17.27 -20.54
C ASN A 295 -4.82 16.52 -20.93
N LYS A 296 -4.96 16.12 -22.20
CA LYS A 296 -6.12 15.37 -22.70
C LYS A 296 -5.78 13.89 -22.79
N LEU A 297 -6.54 13.07 -22.07
CA LEU A 297 -6.24 11.65 -21.90
C LEU A 297 -7.47 10.77 -22.18
N GLN A 298 -7.19 9.53 -22.55
CA GLN A 298 -8.18 8.46 -22.60
C GLN A 298 -7.75 7.33 -21.66
N TYR A 299 -8.57 7.08 -20.66
CA TYR A 299 -8.38 6.03 -19.67
C TYR A 299 -9.31 4.87 -19.98
N ARG A 300 -8.76 3.65 -20.05
CA ARG A 300 -9.51 2.41 -20.22
C ARG A 300 -9.35 1.55 -18.99
N GLU A 301 -10.44 0.92 -18.59
CA GLU A 301 -10.48 -0.05 -17.51
C GLU A 301 -11.47 -1.17 -17.83
N LYS A 302 -11.31 -2.29 -17.15
CA LYS A 302 -12.33 -3.33 -17.09
C LYS A 302 -12.92 -3.40 -15.69
N SER A 303 -14.22 -3.65 -15.60
CA SER A 303 -14.93 -3.82 -14.33
C SER A 303 -15.65 -5.15 -14.29
N GLY A 304 -15.99 -5.58 -13.08
CA GLY A 304 -16.85 -6.73 -12.86
C GLY A 304 -16.87 -7.13 -11.40
N HIS A 305 -17.45 -8.26 -11.13
CA HIS A 305 -17.64 -8.75 -9.77
C HIS A 305 -17.55 -10.27 -9.75
N ASP A 306 -17.24 -10.80 -8.58
CA ASP A 306 -17.05 -12.23 -8.34
C ASP A 306 -17.32 -12.57 -6.86
N GLY A 307 -17.71 -13.81 -6.61
CA GLY A 307 -18.04 -14.34 -5.30
C GLY A 307 -17.05 -15.41 -4.87
N ALA A 308 -16.43 -15.20 -3.71
CA ALA A 308 -15.60 -16.19 -3.04
C ALA A 308 -16.42 -16.92 -1.98
N GLY A 309 -16.50 -18.25 -2.07
CA GLY A 309 -17.17 -19.10 -1.08
C GLY A 309 -16.20 -19.70 -0.06
N SER A 310 -16.76 -20.44 0.91
CA SER A 310 -16.02 -21.27 1.87
C SER A 310 -15.07 -20.49 2.80
N MET A 311 -15.40 -19.23 3.10
CA MET A 311 -14.66 -18.44 4.09
C MET A 311 -14.95 -18.96 5.51
N THR A 312 -13.93 -18.99 6.37
CA THR A 312 -14.15 -19.33 7.78
C THR A 312 -14.88 -18.18 8.48
N MET A 313 -16.05 -18.48 9.06
CA MET A 313 -16.80 -17.50 9.84
C MET A 313 -16.27 -17.43 11.26
N TYR A 314 -15.89 -16.23 11.70
CA TYR A 314 -15.54 -16.00 13.10
C TYR A 314 -16.82 -15.96 13.94
N ARG A 315 -16.81 -16.66 15.09
CA ARG A 315 -17.92 -16.58 16.06
C ARG A 315 -17.87 -15.23 16.78
N SER A 316 -18.41 -14.21 16.15
CA SER A 316 -18.64 -12.90 16.74
C SER A 316 -19.92 -12.93 17.57
N VAL A 317 -19.85 -12.52 18.84
CA VAL A 317 -21.01 -12.44 19.75
C VAL A 317 -21.99 -11.33 19.33
N ASN A 318 -21.53 -10.35 18.53
CA ASN A 318 -22.25 -9.09 18.28
C ASN A 318 -22.71 -8.91 16.83
N SER A 319 -22.39 -9.84 15.92
CA SER A 319 -22.87 -9.81 14.54
C SER A 319 -22.69 -11.21 13.95
N PRO A 320 -23.75 -12.04 13.91
CA PRO A 320 -23.67 -13.28 13.16
C PRO A 320 -23.55 -12.90 11.68
N MET A 321 -22.37 -13.13 11.10
CA MET A 321 -22.26 -13.15 9.65
C MET A 321 -23.13 -14.30 9.15
N GLU A 322 -24.11 -13.98 8.31
CA GLU A 322 -25.08 -14.95 7.80
C GLU A 322 -24.50 -15.81 6.67
N SER A 323 -23.36 -15.40 6.12
CA SER A 323 -22.76 -16.01 4.94
C SER A 323 -21.26 -16.23 5.12
N ALA A 324 -20.82 -17.44 4.77
CA ALA A 324 -19.42 -17.80 4.56
C ALA A 324 -18.91 -17.41 3.16
N ASN A 325 -19.59 -16.48 2.49
CA ASN A 325 -19.28 -16.01 1.15
C ASN A 325 -18.98 -14.51 1.17
N ILE A 326 -18.03 -14.09 0.33
CA ILE A 326 -17.69 -12.70 0.07
C ILE A 326 -17.94 -12.42 -1.40
N PHE A 327 -18.87 -11.52 -1.67
CA PHE A 327 -19.06 -10.91 -2.97
C PHE A 327 -18.18 -9.67 -3.09
N SER A 328 -17.56 -9.50 -4.25
CA SER A 328 -16.63 -8.40 -4.50
C SER A 328 -16.94 -7.72 -5.83
N LYS A 329 -17.04 -6.38 -5.84
CA LYS A 329 -17.06 -5.56 -7.06
C LYS A 329 -15.69 -4.93 -7.21
N MET A 330 -15.09 -5.04 -8.39
CA MET A 330 -13.72 -4.60 -8.63
C MET A 330 -13.59 -3.97 -10.02
N PHE A 331 -12.50 -3.22 -10.23
CA PHE A 331 -12.06 -2.81 -11.56
C PHE A 331 -10.55 -2.98 -11.72
N SER A 332 -10.07 -2.98 -12.96
CA SER A 332 -8.64 -2.99 -13.25
C SER A 332 -8.31 -2.01 -14.38
N PRO A 333 -7.34 -1.10 -14.18
CA PRO A 333 -6.88 -0.20 -15.23
C PRO A 333 -6.26 -1.02 -16.37
N LEU A 334 -6.56 -0.67 -17.62
CA LEU A 334 -6.04 -1.36 -18.82
C LEU A 334 -5.01 -0.52 -19.57
N SER A 335 -5.31 0.76 -19.78
CA SER A 335 -4.41 1.66 -20.49
C SER A 335 -4.71 3.13 -20.21
N LEU A 336 -3.67 3.95 -20.33
CA LEU A 336 -3.77 5.40 -20.41
C LEU A 336 -3.19 5.84 -21.76
N LYS A 337 -3.99 6.53 -22.56
CA LYS A 337 -3.59 7.04 -23.88
C LYS A 337 -3.70 8.56 -23.94
N SER A 338 -2.97 9.17 -24.88
CA SER A 338 -3.22 10.55 -25.27
C SER A 338 -4.47 10.67 -26.15
N ASP A 339 -4.92 11.90 -26.38
CA ASP A 339 -5.95 12.25 -27.36
C ASP A 339 -5.59 11.86 -28.81
N LYS A 340 -4.30 11.68 -29.11
CA LYS A 340 -3.77 11.19 -30.40
C LYS A 340 -3.67 9.66 -30.49
N ASP A 341 -4.34 8.94 -29.59
CA ASP A 341 -4.33 7.47 -29.49
C ASP A 341 -2.94 6.85 -29.22
N VAL A 342 -1.98 7.66 -28.75
CA VAL A 342 -0.67 7.16 -28.33
C VAL A 342 -0.78 6.53 -26.95
N VAL A 343 -0.40 5.26 -26.83
CA VAL A 343 -0.39 4.55 -25.54
C VAL A 343 0.75 5.08 -24.68
N LEU A 344 0.40 5.79 -23.60
CA LEU A 344 1.35 6.28 -22.62
C LEU A 344 1.68 5.20 -21.59
N TRP A 345 0.65 4.43 -21.20
CA TRP A 345 0.78 3.31 -20.29
C TRP A 345 -0.20 2.18 -20.66
N SER A 346 0.25 0.95 -20.47
CA SER A 346 -0.59 -0.25 -20.58
C SER A 346 -0.32 -1.17 -19.40
N ASN A 347 -1.38 -1.78 -18.87
CA ASN A 347 -1.27 -2.74 -17.79
C ASN A 347 -0.52 -4.00 -18.29
N PRO A 348 0.66 -4.34 -17.72
CA PRO A 348 1.42 -5.51 -18.15
C PRO A 348 0.74 -6.84 -17.78
N SER A 349 -0.11 -6.83 -16.75
CA SER A 349 -0.76 -8.03 -16.21
C SER A 349 -2.22 -7.74 -15.83
N PRO A 350 -3.12 -7.53 -16.82
CA PRO A 350 -4.50 -7.09 -16.57
C PRO A 350 -5.33 -8.08 -15.75
N ASN A 351 -4.91 -9.34 -15.64
CA ASN A 351 -5.58 -10.36 -14.84
C ASN A 351 -4.91 -10.62 -13.49
N SER A 352 -3.88 -9.85 -13.12
CA SER A 352 -3.21 -9.99 -11.83
C SER A 352 -4.00 -9.30 -10.72
N SER A 353 -4.02 -9.92 -9.54
CA SER A 353 -4.56 -9.32 -8.31
C SER A 353 -3.90 -7.98 -7.97
N HIS A 354 -2.64 -7.75 -8.34
CA HIS A 354 -1.92 -6.49 -8.09
C HIS A 354 -2.57 -5.26 -8.72
N TYR A 355 -3.23 -5.45 -9.87
CA TYR A 355 -3.93 -4.38 -10.59
C TYR A 355 -5.44 -4.43 -10.40
N CYS A 356 -5.96 -5.38 -9.61
CA CYS A 356 -7.37 -5.44 -9.29
C CYS A 356 -7.65 -4.50 -8.11
N ARG A 357 -8.54 -3.53 -8.32
CA ARG A 357 -8.91 -2.52 -7.33
C ARG A 357 -10.32 -2.84 -6.80
N PRO A 358 -10.47 -3.22 -5.52
CA PRO A 358 -11.78 -3.49 -4.95
C PRO A 358 -12.56 -2.19 -4.79
N LEU A 359 -13.82 -2.21 -5.23
CA LEU A 359 -14.82 -1.14 -5.05
C LEU A 359 -15.83 -1.48 -3.95
N ALA A 360 -16.14 -2.76 -3.78
CA ALA A 360 -16.99 -3.26 -2.70
C ALA A 360 -16.54 -4.64 -2.25
N LEU A 361 -16.69 -4.91 -0.95
CA LEU A 361 -16.54 -6.22 -0.32
C LEU A 361 -17.77 -6.45 0.56
N ILE A 362 -18.58 -7.44 0.20
CA ILE A 362 -19.90 -7.68 0.78
C ILE A 362 -19.95 -9.14 1.24
N ALA A 363 -20.22 -9.37 2.51
CA ALA A 363 -20.31 -10.69 3.12
C ALA A 363 -21.69 -11.34 2.87
N GLU A 364 -22.03 -11.48 1.59
CA GLU A 364 -23.27 -12.10 1.13
C GLU A 364 -22.97 -13.09 0.02
N LYS A 365 -23.87 -14.06 -0.14
CA LYS A 365 -23.83 -14.96 -1.28
C LYS A 365 -24.34 -14.22 -2.52
N GLU A 366 -23.74 -14.50 -3.67
CA GLU A 366 -24.27 -14.07 -4.96
C GLU A 366 -25.75 -14.43 -5.11
N SER A 367 -26.58 -13.40 -5.29
CA SER A 367 -28.02 -13.49 -5.53
C SER A 367 -28.44 -12.43 -6.54
N LYS A 368 -29.63 -12.57 -7.14
CA LYS A 368 -30.17 -11.57 -8.07
C LYS A 368 -30.41 -10.24 -7.36
N GLU A 369 -30.85 -10.29 -6.10
CA GLU A 369 -31.14 -9.13 -5.27
C GLU A 369 -29.87 -8.34 -4.95
N LEU A 370 -28.79 -9.04 -4.60
CA LEU A 370 -27.48 -8.44 -4.35
C LEU A 370 -26.94 -7.79 -5.62
N LEU A 371 -26.98 -8.50 -6.76
CA LEU A 371 -26.53 -7.98 -8.05
C LEU A 371 -27.30 -6.72 -8.45
N ARG A 372 -28.62 -6.70 -8.27
CA ARG A 372 -29.44 -5.50 -8.50
C ARG A 372 -28.98 -4.34 -7.63
N SER A 373 -28.79 -4.56 -6.33
CA SER A 373 -28.34 -3.51 -5.40
C SER A 373 -26.94 -2.97 -5.75
N VAL A 374 -26.03 -3.86 -6.16
CA VAL A 374 -24.69 -3.49 -6.66
C VAL A 374 -24.79 -2.67 -7.95
N ASN A 375 -25.65 -3.05 -8.89
CA ASN A 375 -25.81 -2.33 -10.15
C ASN A 375 -26.47 -0.95 -9.92
N GLU A 376 -27.50 -0.86 -9.08
CA GLU A 376 -28.11 0.42 -8.67
C GLU A 376 -27.09 1.40 -8.06
N ARG A 377 -26.10 0.87 -7.34
CA ARG A 377 -25.06 1.69 -6.70
C ARG A 377 -23.94 2.12 -7.66
N PHE A 378 -23.48 1.21 -8.52
CA PHE A 378 -22.25 1.42 -9.30
C PHE A 378 -22.47 1.75 -10.77
N GLU A 379 -23.58 1.33 -11.40
CA GLU A 379 -23.82 1.62 -12.82
C GLU A 379 -24.08 3.11 -13.11
N PRO A 380 -24.89 3.85 -12.31
CA PRO A 380 -25.09 5.27 -12.57
C PRO A 380 -23.78 6.09 -12.60
N PRO A 381 -22.85 5.98 -11.62
CA PRO A 381 -21.57 6.68 -11.72
C PRO A 381 -20.67 6.11 -12.82
N GLU A 382 -20.70 4.80 -13.12
CA GLU A 382 -19.96 4.21 -14.26
C GLU A 382 -20.39 4.83 -15.59
N LYS A 383 -21.70 4.96 -15.80
CA LYS A 383 -22.29 5.55 -17.00
C LYS A 383 -21.96 7.03 -17.10
N ARG A 384 -22.16 7.81 -16.02
CA ARG A 384 -21.80 9.23 -15.98
C ARG A 384 -20.34 9.46 -16.36
N LEU A 385 -19.42 8.70 -15.76
CA LEU A 385 -17.99 8.80 -16.05
C LEU A 385 -17.65 8.40 -17.48
N SER A 386 -18.34 7.41 -18.04
CA SER A 386 -18.12 6.98 -19.42
C SER A 386 -18.64 7.99 -20.45
N GLU A 387 -19.71 8.74 -20.13
CA GLU A 387 -20.31 9.75 -21.00
C GLU A 387 -19.61 11.11 -20.89
N GLN A 388 -19.29 11.54 -19.67
CA GLN A 388 -18.80 12.89 -19.38
C GLN A 388 -17.29 12.96 -19.16
N GLY A 389 -16.64 11.82 -18.85
CA GLY A 389 -15.25 11.81 -18.41
C GLY A 389 -15.07 12.40 -17.01
N VAL A 390 -13.86 12.87 -16.71
CA VAL A 390 -13.52 13.56 -15.46
C VAL A 390 -12.43 14.60 -15.70
N ASP A 391 -12.56 15.74 -15.03
CA ASP A 391 -11.57 16.81 -15.03
C ASP A 391 -10.97 16.95 -13.63
N PHE A 392 -9.64 17.11 -13.54
CA PHE A 392 -8.98 17.36 -12.26
C PHE A 392 -7.65 18.09 -12.42
N GLU A 393 -7.26 18.83 -11.38
CA GLU A 393 -5.93 19.43 -11.27
C GLU A 393 -4.93 18.47 -10.61
N PHE A 394 -3.73 18.37 -11.18
CA PHE A 394 -2.62 17.64 -10.60
C PHE A 394 -1.28 18.27 -11.00
N ASN A 395 -0.43 18.57 -10.01
CA ASN A 395 0.86 19.25 -10.21
C ASN A 395 0.75 20.54 -11.05
N GLY A 396 -0.26 21.37 -10.78
CA GLY A 396 -0.51 22.64 -11.49
C GLY A 396 -0.99 22.48 -12.94
N THR A 397 -1.34 21.26 -13.35
CA THR A 397 -1.86 20.95 -14.69
C THR A 397 -3.29 20.45 -14.60
N ASN A 398 -4.19 21.04 -15.39
CA ASN A 398 -5.57 20.57 -15.52
C ASN A 398 -5.65 19.45 -16.55
N TYR A 399 -6.08 18.27 -16.11
CA TYR A 399 -6.27 17.10 -16.96
C TYR A 399 -7.75 16.92 -17.29
N GLN A 400 -8.03 16.62 -18.55
CA GLN A 400 -9.34 16.22 -19.06
C GLN A 400 -9.26 14.77 -19.52
N VAL A 401 -10.02 13.88 -18.88
CA VAL A 401 -9.91 12.44 -19.10
C VAL A 401 -11.22 11.84 -19.55
N SER A 402 -11.24 11.28 -20.76
CA SER A 402 -12.32 10.41 -21.22
C SER A 402 -12.14 9.01 -20.64
N ILE A 403 -13.21 8.40 -20.14
CA ILE A 403 -13.17 7.09 -19.47
C ILE A 403 -13.93 6.07 -20.30
N LYS A 404 -13.35 4.89 -20.52
CA LYS A 404 -14.02 3.75 -21.12
C LYS A 404 -13.95 2.55 -20.18
N THR A 405 -15.12 2.11 -19.74
CA THR A 405 -15.29 0.97 -18.84
C THR A 405 -15.76 -0.26 -19.62
N GLU A 406 -15.07 -1.38 -19.45
CA GLU A 406 -15.41 -2.67 -20.09
C GLU A 406 -15.89 -3.68 -19.04
N ALA A 407 -17.18 -4.05 -19.07
CA ALA A 407 -17.76 -5.01 -18.11
C ALA A 407 -17.37 -6.46 -18.45
N SER A 408 -16.06 -6.76 -18.47
CA SER A 408 -15.53 -8.05 -18.93
C SER A 408 -15.17 -9.01 -17.79
N MET A 409 -15.10 -8.56 -16.54
CA MET A 409 -14.71 -9.38 -15.38
C MET A 409 -15.92 -10.03 -14.69
N LYS A 410 -16.78 -10.66 -15.48
CA LYS A 410 -17.98 -11.37 -14.98
C LYS A 410 -17.97 -12.79 -15.53
N ASP A 411 -18.05 -13.76 -14.64
CA ASP A 411 -18.13 -15.17 -15.01
C ASP A 411 -19.50 -15.50 -15.64
N LEU A 412 -19.64 -16.73 -16.12
CA LEU A 412 -20.89 -17.15 -16.78
C LEU A 412 -22.08 -17.11 -15.81
N LYS A 413 -21.87 -17.48 -14.54
CA LYS A 413 -22.93 -17.57 -13.53
C LYS A 413 -23.52 -16.20 -13.25
N ILE A 414 -22.67 -15.21 -12.99
CA ILE A 414 -23.06 -13.82 -12.76
C ILE A 414 -23.76 -13.24 -13.98
N ARG A 415 -23.19 -13.41 -15.18
CA ARG A 415 -23.82 -12.92 -16.41
C ARG A 415 -25.20 -13.54 -16.62
N THR A 416 -25.36 -14.81 -16.26
CA THR A 416 -26.64 -15.51 -16.32
C THR A 416 -27.65 -14.94 -15.32
N LEU A 417 -27.20 -14.65 -14.10
CA LEU A 417 -28.04 -14.01 -13.08
C LEU A 417 -28.48 -12.60 -13.48
N GLU A 418 -27.57 -11.79 -14.04
CA GLU A 418 -27.85 -10.42 -14.49
C GLU A 418 -28.75 -10.37 -15.72
N SER A 419 -28.50 -11.23 -16.70
CA SER A 419 -29.27 -11.27 -17.95
C SER A 419 -30.67 -11.87 -17.78
N GLY A 420 -30.92 -12.58 -16.68
CA GLY A 420 -32.14 -13.36 -16.51
C GLY A 420 -32.21 -14.60 -17.41
N LEU A 421 -31.19 -14.85 -18.23
CA LEU A 421 -31.12 -15.95 -19.20
C LEU A 421 -30.72 -17.29 -18.57
N GLY A 422 -31.25 -17.60 -17.38
CA GLY A 422 -30.95 -18.80 -16.60
C GLY A 422 -31.07 -20.14 -17.35
N GLY A 423 -31.88 -20.17 -18.41
CA GLY A 423 -32.07 -21.34 -19.28
C GLY A 423 -31.45 -21.22 -20.68
N ALA A 424 -30.75 -20.12 -21.00
CA ALA A 424 -30.10 -19.98 -22.30
C ALA A 424 -28.76 -20.73 -22.31
N GLU A 425 -28.51 -21.47 -23.39
CA GLU A 425 -27.30 -22.28 -23.50
C GLU A 425 -26.09 -21.42 -23.91
N CYS A 426 -26.30 -20.39 -24.75
CA CYS A 426 -25.29 -19.34 -25.01
C CYS A 426 -25.75 -17.99 -24.46
N LEU A 427 -24.82 -17.15 -23.99
CA LEU A 427 -25.09 -15.74 -23.68
C LEU A 427 -24.74 -14.77 -24.83
N LEU A 428 -23.98 -15.23 -25.81
CA LEU A 428 -23.49 -14.41 -26.93
C LEU A 428 -24.36 -14.55 -28.18
N CYS A 429 -25.05 -15.68 -28.34
CA CYS A 429 -25.89 -15.92 -29.50
C CYS A 429 -27.19 -16.65 -29.17
N SER A 430 -28.11 -16.69 -30.14
CA SER A 430 -29.41 -17.37 -30.04
C SER A 430 -29.36 -18.90 -30.20
N THR A 431 -28.18 -19.48 -30.52
CA THR A 431 -28.04 -20.92 -30.80
C THR A 431 -28.25 -21.81 -29.59
N ARG A 432 -28.68 -23.05 -29.85
CA ARG A 432 -28.93 -24.10 -28.84
C ARG A 432 -27.84 -25.17 -28.84
N SER A 433 -27.71 -25.96 -27.79
CA SER A 433 -26.76 -27.09 -27.67
C SER A 433 -26.94 -28.12 -28.79
N GLU A 434 -28.16 -28.25 -29.31
CA GLU A 434 -28.46 -29.10 -30.48
C GLU A 434 -27.73 -28.60 -31.73
N ASP A 435 -27.64 -27.28 -31.91
CA ASP A 435 -26.93 -26.66 -33.03
C ASP A 435 -25.42 -26.89 -32.94
N TRP A 436 -24.87 -26.94 -31.73
CA TRP A 436 -23.44 -27.14 -31.47
C TRP A 436 -22.99 -28.56 -31.80
N LYS A 437 -23.91 -29.52 -31.74
CA LYS A 437 -23.66 -30.93 -32.11
C LYS A 437 -23.83 -31.17 -33.61
N ASN A 438 -24.38 -30.21 -34.37
CA ASN A 438 -24.61 -30.35 -35.80
C ASN A 438 -23.36 -29.98 -36.62
N LEU A 439 -22.64 -31.00 -37.10
CA LEU A 439 -21.44 -30.85 -37.95
C LEU A 439 -21.68 -29.99 -39.21
N GLY A 440 -22.90 -30.00 -39.75
CA GLY A 440 -23.27 -29.19 -40.91
C GLY A 440 -23.37 -27.70 -40.59
N LYS A 441 -23.82 -27.35 -39.38
CA LYS A 441 -23.82 -25.96 -38.88
C LYS A 441 -22.41 -25.51 -38.49
N LEU A 442 -21.62 -26.36 -37.84
CA LEU A 442 -20.20 -26.06 -37.49
C LEU A 442 -19.34 -25.70 -38.70
N LYS A 443 -19.61 -26.29 -39.86
CA LYS A 443 -18.86 -25.99 -41.11
C LYS A 443 -19.26 -24.67 -41.77
N LYS A 444 -20.35 -24.03 -41.36
CA LYS A 444 -20.81 -22.76 -41.91
C LYS A 444 -20.32 -21.61 -41.03
N PHE A 445 -19.51 -20.71 -41.60
CA PHE A 445 -18.88 -19.59 -40.91
C PHE A 445 -19.89 -18.70 -40.14
N ASP A 446 -21.10 -18.52 -40.68
CA ASP A 446 -22.12 -17.63 -40.09
C ASP A 446 -23.08 -18.31 -39.10
N SER A 447 -22.93 -19.62 -38.83
CA SER A 447 -23.90 -20.34 -37.98
C SER A 447 -23.82 -20.01 -36.49
N PHE A 448 -22.77 -19.29 -36.06
CA PHE A 448 -22.54 -18.91 -34.66
C PHE A 448 -22.16 -17.43 -34.52
N SER A 449 -22.81 -16.55 -35.28
CA SER A 449 -22.61 -15.10 -35.12
C SER A 449 -23.03 -14.62 -33.73
N ILE A 450 -22.26 -13.70 -33.15
CA ILE A 450 -22.64 -12.99 -31.92
C ILE A 450 -23.83 -12.06 -32.28
N ASP A 451 -25.04 -12.48 -31.92
CA ASP A 451 -26.28 -11.77 -32.25
C ASP A 451 -26.97 -11.14 -31.02
N ARG A 452 -26.51 -11.49 -29.81
CA ARG A 452 -27.00 -10.93 -28.54
C ARG A 452 -26.17 -9.73 -28.13
N THR A 453 -26.87 -8.62 -27.90
CA THR A 453 -26.32 -7.43 -27.24
C THR A 453 -26.99 -7.26 -25.88
N ALA A 454 -26.43 -6.41 -25.01
CA ALA A 454 -27.03 -6.14 -23.71
C ALA A 454 -28.46 -5.57 -23.86
N GLU A 455 -28.66 -4.70 -24.85
CA GLU A 455 -29.95 -4.07 -25.15
C GLU A 455 -30.98 -5.09 -25.61
N LYS A 456 -30.62 -5.97 -26.56
CA LYS A 456 -31.51 -7.03 -27.05
C LYS A 456 -31.88 -8.02 -25.94
N THR A 457 -30.94 -8.36 -25.07
CA THR A 457 -31.20 -9.25 -23.93
C THR A 457 -32.17 -8.62 -22.94
N LEU A 458 -32.03 -7.32 -22.66
CA LEU A 458 -32.97 -6.60 -21.81
C LEU A 458 -34.37 -6.49 -22.44
N GLU A 459 -34.44 -6.28 -23.75
CA GLU A 459 -35.70 -6.28 -24.49
C GLU A 459 -36.41 -7.63 -24.41
N LEU A 460 -35.68 -8.73 -24.64
CA LEU A 460 -36.20 -10.10 -24.48
C LEU A 460 -36.70 -10.36 -23.06
N TYR A 461 -35.96 -9.92 -22.04
CA TYR A 461 -36.38 -10.07 -20.65
C TYR A 461 -37.70 -9.33 -20.38
N LYS A 462 -37.84 -8.08 -20.84
CA LYS A 462 -39.09 -7.32 -20.68
C LYS A 462 -40.26 -8.01 -21.36
N GLN A 463 -40.07 -8.51 -22.59
CA GLN A 463 -41.09 -9.29 -23.29
C GLN A 463 -41.52 -10.54 -22.53
N MET A 464 -40.59 -11.22 -21.84
CA MET A 464 -40.92 -12.39 -21.02
C MET A 464 -41.67 -12.02 -19.74
N VAL A 465 -41.28 -10.94 -19.08
CA VAL A 465 -41.96 -10.46 -17.85
C VAL A 465 -43.36 -9.92 -18.13
N ASP A 466 -43.55 -9.25 -19.27
CA ASP A 466 -44.84 -8.69 -19.67
C ASP A 466 -45.81 -9.75 -20.28
N ALA A 467 -45.29 -10.96 -20.58
CA ALA A 467 -46.09 -12.07 -21.13
C ALA A 467 -46.69 -12.98 -20.04
N ASP A 468 -46.21 -12.87 -18.80
CA ASP A 468 -46.78 -13.48 -17.60
C ASP A 468 -47.73 -12.51 -16.89
#